data_AF-A0A931BKC3-F1
#
_entry.id   AF-A0A931BKC3-F1
#
_cell.length_a   1.000
_cell.length_b   1.000
_cell.length_c   1.000
_cell.angle_alpha   90.00
_cell.angle_beta   90.00
_cell.angle_gamma   90.00
#
_symmetry.space_group_name_H-M   'P 1'
#
loop_
_entity.id
_entity.type
_entity.pdbx_description
1 polymer ?
#
loop_
_entity_poly.entity_id
_entity_poly.type
_entity_poly.pdbx_seq_one_letter_code
_entity_poly.pdbx_strand_id
1 'polypeptide(L)'
;MSISLNIMYKGKPTAGIEFYDLLVQSDEFTAELGKVALASGKLEAELILYLMRSNINGDFNKVTLGGLINAAEKNGLIDNNLTIALRQVSKQRNYITHNIYALFIDLLDETILEKANLLDSDVHTYLERALQLKENLNSLADIIRQKK
;
A
#
# COMPACT_ATOMS: atom_id res chain seq x y z
N MET A 1 -4.57 28.14 4.58
CA MET A 1 -5.74 28.03 5.47
C MET A 1 -6.62 26.95 4.90
N SER A 2 -6.34 25.68 5.22
CA SER A 2 -7.16 24.56 4.75
C SER A 2 -8.36 24.46 5.67
N ILE A 3 -9.55 24.60 5.09
CA ILE A 3 -10.79 24.25 5.74
C ILE A 3 -10.84 22.72 5.66
N SER A 4 -10.30 22.03 6.66
CA SER A 4 -10.64 20.61 6.85
C SER A 4 -12.13 20.60 7.19
N LEU A 5 -12.96 20.35 6.18
CA LEU A 5 -14.33 19.94 6.42
C LEU A 5 -14.22 18.66 7.22
N ASN A 6 -14.50 18.76 8.52
CA ASN A 6 -14.65 17.60 9.38
C ASN A 6 -15.89 16.87 8.84
N ILE A 7 -15.69 15.92 7.90
CA ILE A 7 -16.77 15.15 7.28
C ILE A 7 -17.42 14.39 8.42
N MET A 8 -18.58 14.87 8.87
CA MET A 8 -19.35 14.20 9.90
C MET A 8 -20.12 13.07 9.22
N TYR A 9 -19.53 11.87 9.22
CA TYR A 9 -20.17 10.66 8.71
C TYR A 9 -21.46 10.37 9.49
N LYS A 10 -22.50 9.92 8.79
CA LYS A 10 -23.85 9.73 9.34
C LYS A 10 -24.24 8.26 9.46
N GLY A 11 -23.33 7.34 9.16
CA GLY A 11 -23.60 5.90 9.09
C GLY A 11 -24.55 5.55 7.94
N LYS A 12 -24.52 6.33 6.86
CA LYS A 12 -25.44 6.15 5.73
C LYS A 12 -24.86 5.18 4.71
N PRO A 13 -25.68 4.27 4.16
CA PRO A 13 -25.25 3.42 3.05
C PRO A 13 -24.74 4.24 1.87
N THR A 14 -23.66 3.78 1.26
CA THR A 14 -23.03 4.36 0.08
C THR A 14 -22.30 3.25 -0.68
N ALA A 15 -21.98 3.48 -1.95
CA ALA A 15 -21.34 2.48 -2.80
C ALA A 15 -20.66 3.13 -4.01
N GLY A 16 -19.81 2.35 -4.68
CA GLY A 16 -19.23 2.72 -5.97
C GLY A 16 -18.49 4.06 -5.93
N ILE A 17 -18.72 4.87 -6.97
CA ILE A 17 -18.07 6.17 -7.15
C ILE A 17 -18.37 7.12 -5.97
N GLU A 18 -19.58 7.07 -5.39
CA GLU A 18 -19.92 7.95 -4.27
C GLU A 18 -19.02 7.71 -3.05
N PHE A 19 -18.74 6.44 -2.73
CA PHE A 19 -17.82 6.13 -1.64
C PHE A 19 -16.36 6.45 -2.00
N TYR A 20 -15.97 6.25 -3.26
CA TYR A 20 -14.66 6.69 -3.73
C TYR A 20 -14.46 8.20 -3.52
N ASP A 21 -15.46 9.00 -3.85
CA ASP A 21 -15.39 10.45 -3.66
C ASP A 21 -15.27 10.82 -2.17
N LEU A 22 -15.91 10.08 -1.26
CA LEU A 22 -15.72 10.24 0.18
C LEU A 22 -14.27 9.95 0.62
N LEU A 23 -13.63 8.91 0.06
CA LEU A 23 -12.22 8.63 0.31
C LEU A 23 -11.33 9.79 -0.16
N VAL A 24 -11.57 10.31 -1.36
CA VAL A 24 -10.78 11.42 -1.93
C VAL A 24 -10.96 12.72 -1.14
N GLN A 25 -12.15 12.97 -0.61
CA GLN A 25 -12.45 14.16 0.21
C GLN A 25 -11.91 14.07 1.64
N SER A 26 -11.53 12.87 2.10
CA SER A 26 -10.94 12.67 3.42
C SER A 26 -9.46 13.11 3.44
N ASP A 27 -9.21 14.27 4.06
CA ASP A 27 -7.85 14.79 4.29
C ASP A 27 -6.96 13.76 5.02
N GLU A 28 -7.54 13.05 6.01
CA GLU A 28 -6.81 12.04 6.79
C GLU A 28 -6.41 10.85 5.92
N PHE A 29 -7.36 10.31 5.15
CA PHE A 29 -7.10 9.16 4.28
C PHE A 29 -6.08 9.52 3.19
N THR A 30 -6.26 10.65 2.51
CA THR A 30 -5.35 11.08 1.44
C THR A 30 -3.95 11.42 1.98
N ALA A 31 -3.85 12.03 3.16
CA ALA A 31 -2.56 12.27 3.81
C ALA A 31 -1.85 10.96 4.17
N GLU A 32 -2.55 9.96 4.72
CA GLU A 32 -1.95 8.66 5.00
C GLU A 32 -1.60 7.89 3.73
N LEU A 33 -2.40 8.00 2.66
CA LEU A 33 -2.07 7.41 1.36
C LEU A 33 -0.77 8.01 0.78
N GLY A 34 -0.56 9.32 0.93
CA GLY A 34 0.71 9.97 0.59
C GLY A 34 1.89 9.40 1.40
N LYS A 35 1.70 9.14 2.69
CA LYS A 35 2.73 8.50 3.54
C LYS A 35 2.99 7.04 3.15
N VAL A 36 1.96 6.29 2.75
CA VAL A 36 2.12 4.93 2.17
C VAL A 36 2.97 4.96 0.91
N ALA A 37 2.78 5.95 0.04
CA ALA A 37 3.59 6.10 -1.18
C ALA A 37 5.07 6.32 -0.85
N LEU A 38 5.37 7.20 0.12
CA LEU A 38 6.74 7.45 0.59
C LEU A 38 7.35 6.19 1.24
N ALA A 39 6.61 5.50 2.10
CA ALA A 39 7.06 4.26 2.74
C ALA A 39 7.32 3.15 1.71
N SER A 40 6.52 3.08 0.64
CA SER A 40 6.72 2.16 -0.48
C SER A 40 8.04 2.45 -1.21
N GLY A 41 8.30 3.72 -1.53
CA GLY A 41 9.55 4.14 -2.16
C GLY A 41 10.77 3.85 -1.28
N LYS A 42 10.65 4.05 0.05
CA LYS A 42 11.70 3.67 1.01
C LYS A 42 11.98 2.16 0.96
N LEU A 43 10.95 1.31 1.01
CA LEU A 43 11.13 -0.15 0.95
C LEU A 43 11.79 -0.60 -0.36
N GLU A 44 11.38 -0.04 -1.49
CA GLU A 44 11.98 -0.33 -2.79
C GLU A 44 13.47 0.06 -2.82
N ALA A 45 13.81 1.26 -2.35
CA ALA A 45 15.20 1.72 -2.27
C ALA A 45 16.06 0.79 -1.39
N GLU A 46 15.56 0.37 -0.22
CA GLU A 46 16.30 -0.55 0.66
C GLU A 46 16.48 -1.94 0.04
N LEU A 47 15.48 -2.44 -0.70
CA LEU A 47 15.63 -3.70 -1.46
C LEU A 47 16.68 -3.60 -2.56
N ILE A 48 16.71 -2.49 -3.30
CA ILE A 48 17.73 -2.22 -4.32
C ILE A 48 19.11 -2.20 -3.68
N LEU A 49 19.28 -1.46 -2.59
CA LEU A 49 20.55 -1.39 -1.86
C LEU A 49 20.97 -2.78 -1.37
N TYR A 50 20.03 -3.59 -0.87
CA TYR A 50 20.33 -4.93 -0.41
C TYR A 50 20.80 -5.86 -1.55
N LEU A 51 20.14 -5.81 -2.70
CA LEU A 51 20.56 -6.53 -3.91
C LEU A 51 21.96 -6.10 -4.36
N MET A 52 22.24 -4.80 -4.38
CA MET A 52 23.56 -4.26 -4.74
C MET A 52 24.65 -4.67 -3.76
N ARG A 53 24.41 -4.59 -2.44
CA ARG A 53 25.34 -5.08 -1.40
C ARG A 53 25.62 -6.58 -1.55
N SER A 54 24.66 -7.33 -2.07
CA SER A 54 24.77 -8.76 -2.35
C SER A 54 25.39 -9.08 -3.73
N ASN A 55 25.98 -8.09 -4.41
CA ASN A 55 26.56 -8.21 -5.75
C ASN A 55 25.57 -8.67 -6.86
N ILE A 56 24.27 -8.46 -6.67
CA ILE A 56 23.28 -8.71 -7.71
C ILE A 56 23.19 -7.48 -8.60
N ASN A 57 23.68 -7.62 -9.83
CA ASN A 57 23.68 -6.55 -10.83
C ASN A 57 22.39 -6.56 -11.66
N GLY A 58 21.80 -5.39 -11.88
CA GLY A 58 20.63 -5.22 -12.73
C GLY A 58 20.25 -3.74 -12.89
N ASP A 59 19.50 -3.41 -13.95
CA ASP A 59 18.89 -2.08 -14.08
C ASP A 59 17.64 -2.00 -13.20
N PHE A 60 17.85 -1.74 -11.91
CA PHE A 60 16.79 -1.68 -10.93
C PHE A 60 15.89 -0.44 -11.05
N ASN A 61 16.27 0.55 -11.86
CA ASN A 61 15.53 1.82 -12.00
C ASN A 61 14.13 1.66 -12.61
N LYS A 62 13.87 0.53 -13.28
CA LYS A 62 12.60 0.23 -13.94
C LYS A 62 11.87 -0.95 -13.32
N VAL A 63 12.40 -1.49 -12.22
CA VAL A 63 11.89 -2.72 -11.61
C VAL A 63 10.83 -2.36 -10.58
N THR A 64 9.66 -3.00 -10.67
CA THR A 64 8.59 -2.83 -9.68
C THR A 64 8.98 -3.49 -8.35
N LEU A 65 8.33 -3.12 -7.24
CA LEU A 65 8.49 -3.80 -5.95
C LEU A 65 8.40 -5.34 -6.08
N GLY A 66 7.42 -5.85 -6.83
CA GLY A 66 7.28 -7.29 -7.08
C GLY A 66 8.48 -7.87 -7.83
N GLY A 67 9.06 -7.14 -8.78
CA GLY A 67 10.28 -7.52 -9.46
C GLY A 67 11.51 -7.57 -8.54
N LEU A 68 11.63 -6.61 -7.62
CA LEU A 68 12.70 -6.58 -6.62
C LEU A 68 12.58 -7.76 -5.64
N ILE A 69 11.37 -8.05 -5.17
CA ILE A 69 11.09 -9.20 -4.30
C ILE A 69 11.48 -10.51 -5.01
N ASN A 70 11.07 -10.67 -6.28
CA ASN A 70 11.41 -11.85 -7.07
C ASN A 70 12.93 -11.99 -7.28
N ALA A 71 13.65 -10.87 -7.46
CA ALA A 71 15.10 -10.90 -7.59
C ALA A 71 15.77 -11.35 -6.29
N ALA A 72 15.33 -10.83 -5.14
CA ALA A 72 15.86 -11.22 -3.83
C ALA A 72 15.56 -12.70 -3.51
N GLU A 73 14.35 -13.16 -3.81
CA GLU A 73 13.93 -14.56 -3.62
C GLU A 73 14.74 -15.53 -4.48
N LYS A 74 14.88 -15.25 -5.79
CA LYS A 74 15.64 -16.09 -6.73
C LYS A 74 17.12 -16.24 -6.36
N ASN A 75 17.69 -15.24 -5.69
CA ASN A 75 19.08 -15.26 -5.23
C ASN A 75 19.22 -15.75 -3.77
N GLY A 76 18.13 -16.23 -3.13
CA GLY A 76 18.17 -16.77 -1.77
C GLY A 76 18.51 -15.73 -0.69
N LEU A 77 18.29 -14.44 -0.96
CA LEU A 77 18.65 -13.35 -0.03
C LEU A 77 17.59 -13.14 1.06
N ILE A 78 16.37 -13.59 0.82
CA ILE A 78 15.25 -13.50 1.75
C ILE A 78 14.69 -14.88 2.01
N ASP A 79 14.32 -15.14 3.27
CA ASP A 79 13.66 -16.39 3.65
C ASP A 79 12.18 -16.39 3.26
N ASN A 80 11.53 -17.55 3.45
CA ASN A 80 10.12 -17.72 3.11
C ASN A 80 9.19 -16.78 3.89
N ASN A 81 9.48 -16.52 5.17
CA ASN A 81 8.62 -15.68 6.01
C ASN A 81 8.67 -14.22 5.53
N LEU A 82 9.87 -13.72 5.25
CA LEU A 82 10.07 -12.38 4.72
C LEU A 82 9.48 -12.25 3.31
N THR A 83 9.59 -13.30 2.50
CA THR A 83 8.98 -13.36 1.16
C THR A 83 7.45 -13.22 1.24
N ILE A 84 6.81 -13.98 2.13
CA ILE A 84 5.36 -13.90 2.36
C ILE A 84 4.97 -12.49 2.81
N ALA A 85 5.69 -11.92 3.78
CA ALA A 85 5.41 -10.57 4.29
C ALA A 85 5.56 -9.50 3.19
N LEU A 86 6.64 -9.54 2.41
CA LEU A 86 6.88 -8.62 1.30
C LEU A 86 5.82 -8.73 0.20
N ARG A 87 5.39 -9.95 -0.15
CA ARG A 87 4.32 -10.17 -1.13
C ARG A 87 2.98 -9.68 -0.61
N GLN A 88 2.68 -9.87 0.67
CA GLN A 88 1.47 -9.36 1.28
C GLN A 88 1.40 -7.84 1.23
N VAL A 89 2.45 -7.13 1.65
CA VAL A 89 2.46 -5.65 1.57
C VAL A 89 2.47 -5.15 0.14
N SER A 90 3.11 -5.86 -0.79
CA SER A 90 3.08 -5.51 -2.22
C SER A 90 1.66 -5.60 -2.77
N LYS A 91 0.90 -6.65 -2.42
CA LYS A 91 -0.51 -6.80 -2.80
C LYS A 91 -1.38 -5.70 -2.19
N GLN A 92 -1.22 -5.44 -0.89
CA GLN A 92 -1.96 -4.38 -0.18
C GLN A 92 -1.67 -2.99 -0.75
N ARG A 93 -0.40 -2.68 -1.01
CA ARG A 93 0.06 -1.43 -1.63
C ARG A 93 -0.56 -1.24 -3.00
N ASN A 94 -0.47 -2.24 -3.88
CA ASN A 94 -1.10 -2.14 -5.20
C ASN A 94 -2.61 -1.93 -5.10
N TYR A 95 -3.25 -2.60 -4.14
CA TYR A 95 -4.67 -2.44 -3.94
C TYR A 95 -5.05 -1.01 -3.52
N ILE A 96 -4.42 -0.50 -2.45
CA ILE A 96 -4.79 0.79 -1.87
C ILE A 96 -4.33 1.99 -2.72
N THR A 97 -3.22 1.88 -3.46
CA THR A 97 -2.69 3.02 -4.24
C THR A 97 -3.11 3.01 -5.69
N HIS A 98 -3.38 1.84 -6.29
CA HIS A 98 -3.62 1.72 -7.74
C HIS A 98 -5.00 1.16 -8.10
N ASN A 99 -5.62 0.36 -7.23
CA ASN A 99 -6.83 -0.39 -7.58
C ASN A 99 -8.11 0.14 -6.93
N ILE A 100 -8.05 1.06 -5.96
CA ILE A 100 -9.25 1.57 -5.27
C ILE A 100 -10.30 2.09 -6.26
N TYR A 101 -9.91 2.94 -7.20
CA TYR A 101 -10.86 3.47 -8.17
C TYR A 101 -11.46 2.35 -9.03
N ALA A 102 -10.59 1.48 -9.56
CA ALA A 102 -10.99 0.33 -10.39
C ALA A 102 -11.94 -0.63 -9.66
N LEU A 103 -11.77 -0.82 -8.35
CA LEU A 103 -12.68 -1.58 -7.50
C LEU A 103 -14.09 -0.96 -7.48
N PHE A 104 -14.17 0.35 -7.30
CA PHE A 104 -15.44 1.08 -7.17
C PHE A 104 -16.17 1.34 -8.49
N ILE A 105 -15.51 1.09 -9.63
CA ILE A 105 -16.14 1.06 -10.96
C ILE A 105 -16.29 -0.36 -11.51
N ASP A 106 -16.20 -1.37 -10.66
CA ASP A 106 -16.39 -2.79 -10.98
C ASP A 106 -15.46 -3.35 -12.07
N LEU A 107 -14.30 -2.74 -12.28
CA LEU A 107 -13.23 -3.31 -13.13
C LEU A 107 -12.44 -4.41 -12.41
N LEU A 108 -12.54 -4.49 -11.09
CA LEU A 108 -11.89 -5.50 -10.26
C LEU A 108 -12.90 -6.13 -9.29
N ASP A 109 -12.75 -7.45 -9.11
CA ASP A 109 -13.44 -8.17 -8.06
C ASP A 109 -12.92 -7.75 -6.67
N GLU A 110 -13.78 -7.92 -5.67
CA GLU A 110 -13.42 -7.66 -4.27
C GLU A 110 -12.26 -8.57 -3.85
N THR A 111 -11.28 -8.01 -3.13
CA THR A 111 -10.13 -8.81 -2.66
C THR A 111 -9.74 -8.52 -1.22
N ILE A 112 -9.25 -7.31 -0.91
CA ILE A 112 -8.63 -6.98 0.38
C ILE A 112 -9.53 -6.06 1.22
N LEU A 113 -10.26 -5.15 0.59
CA LEU A 113 -11.23 -4.28 1.24
C LEU A 113 -12.61 -4.54 0.67
N GLU A 114 -13.61 -4.34 1.50
CA GLU A 114 -15.02 -4.49 1.15
C GLU A 114 -15.41 -3.40 0.16
N LYS A 115 -16.15 -3.77 -0.90
CA LYS A 115 -16.71 -2.83 -1.88
C LYS A 115 -18.23 -2.70 -1.77
N ALA A 116 -18.88 -3.62 -1.04
CA ALA A 116 -20.32 -3.71 -0.92
C ALA A 116 -20.79 -3.46 0.52
N ASN A 117 -22.04 -3.01 0.66
CA ASN A 117 -22.68 -2.71 1.94
C ASN A 117 -21.95 -1.65 2.79
N LEU A 118 -21.23 -0.74 2.12
CA LEU A 118 -20.45 0.29 2.80
C LEU A 118 -21.34 1.36 3.41
N LEU A 119 -20.93 1.86 4.56
CA LEU A 119 -21.41 3.08 5.18
C LEU A 119 -20.42 4.21 4.90
N ASP A 120 -20.90 5.45 4.89
CA ASP A 120 -20.03 6.63 4.75
C ASP A 120 -18.91 6.66 5.79
N SER A 121 -19.15 6.14 7.00
CA SER A 121 -18.16 5.99 8.07
C SER A 121 -17.04 4.97 7.78
N ASP A 122 -17.22 4.07 6.82
CA ASP A 122 -16.22 3.03 6.51
C ASP A 122 -14.97 3.62 5.84
N VAL A 123 -14.97 4.92 5.52
CA VAL A 123 -13.75 5.69 5.24
C VAL A 123 -12.73 5.52 6.37
N HIS A 124 -13.17 5.40 7.62
CA HIS A 124 -12.28 5.13 8.76
C HIS A 124 -11.58 3.77 8.64
N THR A 125 -12.28 2.73 8.17
CA THR A 125 -11.66 1.42 7.93
C THR A 125 -10.59 1.52 6.85
N TYR A 126 -10.85 2.26 5.77
CA TYR A 126 -9.85 2.48 4.71
C TYR A 126 -8.63 3.27 5.22
N LEU A 127 -8.85 4.27 6.08
CA LEU A 127 -7.80 5.01 6.77
C LEU A 127 -6.93 4.10 7.67
N GLU A 128 -7.56 3.27 8.51
CA GLU A 128 -6.85 2.30 9.36
C GLU A 128 -5.98 1.35 8.52
N ARG A 129 -6.47 0.95 7.36
CA ARG A 129 -5.73 0.06 6.44
C ARG A 129 -4.54 0.77 5.81
N ALA A 130 -4.67 2.04 5.45
CA ALA A 130 -3.56 2.86 5.00
C ALA A 130 -2.50 3.04 6.11
N LEU A 131 -2.93 3.33 7.33
CA LEU A 131 -2.06 3.43 8.51
C LEU A 131 -1.27 2.15 8.75
N GLN A 132 -1.98 1.00 8.80
CA GLN A 132 -1.37 -0.31 9.00
C GLN A 132 -0.36 -0.63 7.90
N LEU A 133 -0.72 -0.38 6.64
CA LEU A 133 0.17 -0.64 5.52
C LEU A 133 1.44 0.22 5.59
N LYS A 134 1.32 1.51 5.91
CA LYS A 134 2.47 2.40 6.09
C LYS A 134 3.44 1.86 7.14
N GLU A 135 2.93 1.45 8.31
CA GLU A 135 3.76 0.87 9.38
C GLU A 135 4.44 -0.44 8.96
N ASN A 136 3.71 -1.32 8.26
CA ASN A 136 4.24 -2.57 7.74
C ASN A 136 5.36 -2.33 6.71
N LEU A 137 5.16 -1.40 5.78
CA LEU A 137 6.16 -1.03 4.78
C LEU A 137 7.44 -0.49 5.43
N ASN A 138 7.29 0.40 6.42
CA ASN A 138 8.44 0.95 7.14
C ASN A 138 9.19 -0.11 7.94
N SER A 139 8.46 -0.99 8.63
CA SER A 139 9.05 -2.09 9.41
C SER A 139 9.83 -3.05 8.51
N LEU A 140 9.27 -3.42 7.36
CA LEU A 140 9.95 -4.27 6.38
C LEU A 140 11.17 -3.57 5.77
N ALA A 141 11.09 -2.27 5.49
CA ALA A 141 12.23 -1.50 5.01
C ALA A 141 13.36 -1.51 6.04
N ASP A 142 13.05 -1.35 7.33
CA ASP A 142 14.04 -1.38 8.40
C ASP A 142 14.65 -2.78 8.58
N ILE A 143 13.86 -3.86 8.43
CA ILE A 143 14.34 -5.24 8.43
C ILE A 143 15.31 -5.48 7.25
N ILE A 144 14.95 -5.06 6.04
CA ILE A 144 15.80 -5.20 4.85
C ILE A 144 17.10 -4.40 5.01
N ARG A 145 17.02 -3.17 5.52
CA ARG A 145 18.17 -2.32 5.76
C ARG A 145 19.20 -2.98 6.70
N GLN A 146 18.74 -3.74 7.68
CA GLN A 146 19.60 -4.45 8.63
C GLN A 146 20.25 -5.71 8.06
N LYS A 147 19.77 -6.22 6.91
CA LYS A 147 20.41 -7.35 6.23
C LYS A 147 21.70 -6.90 5.54
N LYS A 148 22.76 -7.65 5.84
CA LYS A 148 24.12 -7.46 5.31
C LYS A 148 24.22 -8.02 3.90
#